data_AF-A0A965ETI8-F1
#
_entry.id   AF-A0A965ETI8-F1
#
_cell.length_a   1.000
_cell.length_b   1.000
_cell.length_c   1.000
_cell.angle_alpha   90.00
_cell.angle_beta   90.00
_cell.angle_gamma   90.00
#
_symmetry.space_group_name_H-M   'P 1'
#
loop_
_entity.id
_entity.type
_entity.pdbx_description
1 polymer ?
#
loop_
_entity_poly.entity_id
_entity_poly.type
_entity_poly.pdbx_seq_one_letter_code
_entity_poly.pdbx_strand_id
1 'polypeptide(L)'
;MADGVKPRVKAPKQAAAGEVVTMKCLISHNMESGQRKGSDGNKIPRSIINRFTCEFNGKMVIDVAMEPAISTNPYFQFDATVPEAGEFKFTWYDDDGSVYEDSKKVAIG
;
A
#
# COMPACT_ATOMS: atom_id res chain seq x y z
N MET A 1 3.65 18.03 -1.42
CA MET A 1 3.52 17.05 -0.33
C MET A 1 2.08 16.64 -0.27
N ALA A 2 1.81 15.34 -0.31
CA ALA A 2 0.46 14.84 -0.17
C ALA A 2 -0.03 15.07 1.27
N ASP A 3 -1.10 15.84 1.45
CA ASP A 3 -1.67 16.12 2.76
C ASP A 3 -2.67 15.04 3.17
N GLY A 4 -2.65 14.64 4.45
CA GLY A 4 -3.63 13.70 5.01
C GLY A 4 -3.43 12.25 4.58
N VAL A 5 -2.23 11.86 4.13
CA VAL A 5 -1.94 10.48 3.75
C VAL A 5 -2.00 9.56 4.95
N LYS A 6 -2.93 8.59 4.90
CA LYS A 6 -3.17 7.64 6.00
C LYS A 6 -3.35 6.22 5.48
N PRO A 7 -2.45 5.30 5.84
CA PRO A 7 -2.66 3.87 5.61
C PRO A 7 -3.84 3.31 6.40
N ARG A 8 -4.56 2.37 5.78
CA ARG A 8 -5.67 1.60 6.35
C ARG A 8 -5.52 0.16 5.90
N VAL A 9 -4.92 -0.67 6.74
CA VAL A 9 -4.73 -2.09 6.47
C VAL A 9 -5.69 -2.94 7.30
N LYS A 10 -6.39 -3.85 6.63
CA LYS A 10 -7.13 -4.95 7.24
C LYS A 10 -6.36 -6.24 7.01
N ALA A 11 -5.85 -6.77 8.11
CA ALA A 11 -5.15 -8.05 8.25
C ALA A 11 -5.76 -8.82 9.43
N PRO A 12 -5.78 -10.16 9.40
CA PRO A 12 -6.19 -10.93 10.57
C PRO A 12 -5.18 -10.77 11.71
N LYS A 13 -5.69 -10.79 12.96
CA LYS A 13 -4.85 -10.78 14.16
C LYS A 13 -4.36 -12.18 14.55
N GLN A 14 -5.02 -13.21 14.05
CA GLN A 14 -4.74 -14.62 14.33
C GLN A 14 -5.01 -15.43 13.07
N ALA A 15 -4.19 -16.44 12.80
CA ALA A 15 -4.34 -17.40 11.71
C ALA A 15 -3.78 -18.77 12.13
N ALA A 16 -4.24 -19.85 11.52
CA ALA A 16 -3.60 -21.15 11.68
C ALA A 16 -2.25 -21.17 10.94
N ALA A 17 -1.32 -22.01 11.39
CA ALA A 17 -0.04 -22.16 10.70
C ALA A 17 -0.26 -22.72 9.29
N GLY A 18 0.23 -22.00 8.29
CA GLY A 18 0.02 -22.32 6.87
C GLY A 18 -1.29 -21.82 6.28
N GLU A 19 -2.12 -21.10 7.05
CA GLU A 19 -3.36 -20.52 6.54
C GLU A 19 -3.09 -19.43 5.51
N VAL A 20 -3.91 -19.39 4.46
CA VAL A 20 -3.93 -18.32 3.47
C VAL A 20 -4.91 -17.25 3.91
N VAL A 21 -4.42 -16.03 4.10
CA VAL A 21 -5.21 -14.91 4.57
C VAL A 21 -5.29 -13.80 3.52
N THR A 22 -6.48 -13.22 3.36
CA THR A 22 -6.68 -12.10 2.45
C THR A 22 -6.35 -10.78 3.14
N MET A 23 -5.42 -10.04 2.54
CA MET A 23 -4.97 -8.73 2.98
C MET A 23 -5.69 -7.66 2.18
N LYS A 24 -6.15 -6.60 2.85
CA LYS A 24 -6.77 -5.44 2.19
C LYS A 24 -6.09 -4.17 2.65
N CYS A 25 -5.45 -3.49 1.72
CA CYS A 25 -4.59 -2.34 2.00
C CYS A 25 -5.11 -1.14 1.22
N LEU A 26 -5.46 -0.06 1.92
CA LEU A 26 -5.86 1.21 1.32
C LEU A 26 -4.99 2.33 1.88
N ILE A 27 -4.61 3.30 1.06
CA ILE A 27 -3.92 4.50 1.51
C ILE A 27 -4.61 5.74 0.93
N SER A 28 -4.87 6.75 1.77
CA SER A 28 -5.44 8.02 1.29
C SER A 28 -4.41 8.79 0.49
N HIS A 29 -4.64 9.00 -0.81
CA HIS A 29 -3.72 9.73 -1.69
C HIS A 29 -4.43 10.19 -2.97
N ASN A 30 -4.13 11.40 -3.45
CA ASN A 30 -4.81 12.00 -4.61
C ASN A 30 -4.52 11.27 -5.93
N MET A 31 -3.32 10.71 -6.07
CA MET A 31 -2.84 10.04 -7.30
C MET A 31 -2.98 10.97 -8.52
N GLU A 32 -2.38 12.15 -8.46
CA GLU A 32 -2.43 13.11 -9.56
C GLU A 32 -1.69 12.51 -10.77
N SER A 33 -2.45 12.20 -11.83
CA SER A 33 -1.98 11.35 -12.92
C SER A 33 -1.07 12.06 -13.92
N GLY A 34 -0.98 13.38 -13.83
CA GLY A 34 -0.29 14.20 -14.83
C GLY A 34 -1.14 14.53 -16.06
N GLN A 35 -2.39 14.04 -16.15
CA GLN A 35 -3.26 14.26 -17.31
C GLN A 35 -4.30 15.36 -17.10
N ARG A 36 -4.62 15.70 -15.85
CA ARG A 36 -5.58 16.75 -15.53
C ARG A 36 -5.02 18.13 -15.90
N LYS A 37 -5.87 19.00 -16.42
CA LYS A 37 -5.53 20.40 -16.69
C LYS A 37 -5.99 21.31 -15.55
N GLY A 38 -5.16 22.29 -15.22
CA GLY A 38 -5.48 23.36 -14.28
C GLY A 38 -6.40 24.42 -14.90
N SER A 39 -6.78 25.42 -14.09
CA SER A 39 -7.55 26.57 -14.54
C SER A 39 -6.83 27.45 -15.56
N ASP A 40 -5.50 27.40 -15.57
CA ASP A 40 -4.61 28.04 -16.54
C ASP A 40 -4.49 27.25 -17.86
N GLY A 41 -5.13 26.07 -17.96
CA GLY A 41 -5.10 25.19 -19.13
C GLY A 41 -3.86 24.29 -19.21
N ASN A 42 -2.89 24.45 -18.31
CA ASN A 42 -1.68 23.63 -18.28
C ASN A 42 -1.93 22.29 -17.61
N LYS A 43 -1.14 21.26 -17.98
CA LYS A 43 -1.19 19.97 -17.27
C LYS A 43 -0.61 20.13 -15.87
N ILE A 44 -1.30 19.56 -14.90
CA ILE A 44 -0.79 19.49 -13.53
C ILE A 44 0.27 18.38 -13.48
N PRO A 45 1.42 18.59 -12.85
CA PRO A 45 2.46 17.56 -12.74
C PRO A 45 1.95 16.28 -12.05
N ARG A 46 2.48 15.14 -12.48
CA ARG A 46 2.24 13.84 -11.84
C ARG A 46 2.73 13.90 -10.37
N SER A 47 1.94 13.32 -9.47
CA SER A 47 2.31 13.04 -8.09
C SER A 47 1.53 11.82 -7.64
N ILE A 48 2.17 10.65 -7.65
CA ILE A 48 1.54 9.39 -7.26
C ILE A 48 2.40 8.63 -6.24
N ILE A 49 1.76 7.71 -5.56
CA ILE A 49 2.47 6.58 -4.95
C ILE A 49 2.92 5.67 -6.09
N ASN A 50 4.23 5.48 -6.21
CA ASN A 50 4.86 4.77 -7.32
C ASN A 50 5.26 3.33 -7.00
N ARG A 51 5.27 2.95 -5.72
CA ARG A 51 5.55 1.57 -5.29
C ARG A 51 4.82 1.22 -4.01
N PHE A 52 4.35 -0.02 -3.93
CA PHE A 52 3.81 -0.61 -2.72
C PHE A 52 4.49 -1.97 -2.46
N THR A 53 4.92 -2.20 -1.22
CA THR A 53 5.48 -3.48 -0.78
C THR A 53 4.75 -4.01 0.45
N CYS A 54 4.68 -5.35 0.54
CA CYS A 54 4.31 -6.05 1.77
C CYS A 54 5.39 -7.10 2.07
N GLU A 55 5.85 -7.12 3.31
CA GLU A 55 6.82 -8.09 3.81
C GLU A 55 6.23 -8.81 5.03
N PHE A 56 6.58 -10.09 5.20
CA PHE A 56 6.26 -10.88 6.39
C PHE A 56 7.56 -11.35 7.04
N ASN A 57 7.81 -10.94 8.29
CA ASN A 57 9.08 -11.22 9.00
C ASN A 57 10.34 -10.88 8.15
N GLY A 58 10.28 -9.78 7.40
CA GLY A 58 11.35 -9.32 6.50
C GLY A 58 11.48 -10.07 5.16
N LYS A 59 10.58 -11.02 4.87
CA LYS A 59 10.50 -11.68 3.56
C LYS A 59 9.45 -11.02 2.68
N MET A 60 9.81 -10.70 1.45
CA MET A 60 8.91 -10.06 0.48
C MET A 60 7.72 -10.98 0.17
N VAL A 61 6.50 -10.45 0.33
CA VAL A 61 5.24 -11.10 -0.04
C VAL A 61 4.79 -10.59 -1.41
N ILE A 62 4.78 -9.27 -1.59
CA ILE A 62 4.44 -8.63 -2.86
C ILE A 62 5.21 -7.33 -3.01
N ASP A 63 5.59 -7.03 -4.24
CA ASP A 63 6.21 -5.77 -4.66
C ASP A 63 5.49 -5.28 -5.92
N VAL A 64 4.84 -4.13 -5.83
CA VAL A 64 3.97 -3.58 -6.86
C VAL A 64 4.54 -2.26 -7.34
N ALA A 65 4.95 -2.22 -8.60
CA ALA A 65 5.20 -0.97 -9.31
C ALA A 65 3.85 -0.33 -9.71
N MET A 66 3.65 0.93 -9.35
CA MET A 66 2.42 1.67 -9.58
C MET A 66 2.63 2.76 -10.62
N GLU A 67 1.64 2.91 -11.49
CA GLU A 67 1.63 3.92 -12.55
C GLU A 67 0.38 4.80 -12.46
N PRO A 68 0.34 5.95 -13.17
CA PRO A 68 -0.72 6.97 -13.04
C PRO A 68 -2.15 6.52 -13.30
N ALA A 69 -2.35 5.32 -13.83
CA ALA A 69 -3.67 4.75 -14.07
C ALA A 69 -4.29 4.13 -12.81
N ILE A 70 -3.53 3.98 -11.72
CA ILE A 70 -4.09 3.55 -10.43
C ILE A 70 -4.96 4.66 -9.84
N SER A 71 -6.18 4.30 -9.45
CA SER A 71 -7.16 5.22 -8.88
C SER A 71 -6.66 5.97 -7.65
N THR A 72 -7.22 7.16 -7.43
CA THR A 72 -7.19 7.88 -6.15
C THR A 72 -7.54 6.95 -4.99
N ASN A 73 -6.85 7.13 -3.86
CA ASN A 73 -6.85 6.24 -2.71
C ASN A 73 -6.50 4.78 -3.07
N PRO A 74 -5.25 4.51 -3.48
CA PRO A 74 -4.84 3.19 -3.95
C PRO A 74 -5.27 2.06 -3.01
N TYR A 75 -5.90 1.04 -3.60
CA TYR A 75 -6.36 -0.15 -2.90
C TYR A 75 -5.72 -1.40 -3.51
N PHE A 76 -5.15 -2.24 -2.65
CA PHE A 76 -4.64 -3.55 -3.01
C PHE A 76 -5.29 -4.63 -2.17
N GLN A 77 -5.67 -5.71 -2.84
CA GLN A 77 -6.10 -6.95 -2.22
C GLN A 77 -5.27 -8.09 -2.77
N PHE A 78 -4.67 -8.87 -1.88
CA PHE A 78 -3.88 -10.04 -2.22
C PHE A 78 -3.95 -11.04 -1.08
N ASP A 79 -3.58 -12.28 -1.37
CA ASP A 79 -3.52 -13.35 -0.39
C ASP A 79 -2.06 -13.59 0.03
N ALA A 80 -1.86 -13.92 1.31
CA ALA A 80 -0.56 -14.26 1.86
C ALA A 80 -0.68 -15.49 2.75
N THR A 81 0.30 -16.38 2.71
CA THR A 81 0.38 -17.52 3.63
C THR A 81 1.05 -17.10 4.93
N VAL A 82 0.47 -17.47 6.08
CA VAL A 82 1.03 -17.20 7.41
C VAL A 82 1.63 -18.49 7.98
N PRO A 83 2.94 -18.75 7.81
CA PRO A 83 3.54 -19.99 8.30
C PRO A 83 3.72 -20.01 9.82
N GLU A 84 3.91 -18.85 10.44
CA GLU A 84 4.24 -18.70 11.85
C GLU A 84 3.72 -17.36 12.40
N ALA A 85 3.87 -17.13 13.70
CA ALA A 85 3.51 -15.85 14.30
C ALA A 85 4.54 -14.79 13.86
N GLY A 86 4.08 -13.58 13.58
CA GLY A 86 4.96 -12.58 13.00
C GLY A 86 4.30 -11.24 12.77
N GLU A 87 4.96 -10.44 11.94
CA GLU A 87 4.50 -9.12 11.57
C GLU A 87 4.53 -8.94 10.06
N PHE A 88 3.41 -8.44 9.53
CA PHE A 88 3.36 -7.87 8.20
C PHE A 88 3.76 -6.40 8.26
N LYS A 89 4.68 -6.00 7.39
CA LYS A 89 5.09 -4.63 7.16
C LYS A 89 4.63 -4.19 5.78
N PHE A 90 3.94 -3.06 5.71
CA PHE A 90 3.43 -2.46 4.48
C PHE A 90 4.15 -1.14 4.25
N THR A 91 4.64 -0.92 3.03
CA THR A 91 5.34 0.32 2.69
C THR A 91 4.83 0.88 1.38
N TRP A 92 4.55 2.18 1.36
CA TRP A 92 4.19 2.94 0.16
C TRP A 92 5.23 4.02 -0.08
N TYR A 93 5.67 4.15 -1.33
CA TYR A 93 6.68 5.10 -1.76
C TYR A 93 6.04 6.15 -2.67
N ASP A 94 6.24 7.43 -2.34
CA ASP A 94 5.68 8.57 -3.08
C ASP A 94 6.70 9.16 -4.06
N ASP A 95 6.21 9.77 -5.14
CA ASP A 95 7.03 10.52 -6.10
C ASP A 95 7.71 11.74 -5.43
N ASP A 96 7.13 12.27 -4.34
CA ASP A 96 7.74 13.36 -3.57
C ASP A 96 8.87 12.93 -2.61
N GLY A 97 9.19 11.63 -2.59
CA GLY A 97 10.23 11.03 -1.74
C GLY A 97 9.73 10.59 -0.36
N SER A 98 8.47 10.87 -0.02
CA SER A 98 7.87 10.39 1.23
C SER A 98 7.72 8.87 1.24
N VAL A 99 7.84 8.29 2.43
CA VAL A 99 7.63 6.87 2.67
C VAL A 99 6.60 6.71 3.77
N TYR A 100 5.55 5.95 3.50
CA TYR A 100 4.48 5.66 4.45
C TYR A 100 4.54 4.19 4.84
N GLU A 101 4.44 3.91 6.14
CA GLU A 101 4.54 2.55 6.66
C GLU A 101 3.34 2.22 7.57
N ASP A 102 2.90 0.95 7.55
CA ASP A 102 1.99 0.38 8.54
C ASP A 102 2.48 -1.03 8.90
N SER A 103 2.16 -1.50 10.11
CA SER A 103 2.47 -2.87 10.52
C SER A 103 1.26 -3.55 11.16
N LYS A 104 1.18 -4.87 10.97
CA LYS A 104 0.13 -5.71 11.54
C LYS A 104 0.73 -7.01 12.05
N LYS A 105 0.62 -7.23 13.36
CA LYS A 105 1.02 -8.49 13.99
C LYS A 105 -0.06 -9.55 13.78
N VAL A 106 0.38 -10.77 13.51
CA VAL A 106 -0.45 -11.96 13.41
C VAL A 106 0.08 -13.02 14.38
N ALA A 107 -0.80 -13.54 15.23
CA ALA A 107 -0.52 -14.67 16.10
C ALA A 107 -0.93 -15.97 15.43
N ILE A 108 -0.32 -17.09 15.84
CA ILE A 108 -0.82 -18.42 15.49
C ILE A 108 -1.74 -18.92 16.58
N GLY A 109 -2.87 -19.50 16.18
CA GLY A 109 -3.66 -20.37 17.06
C GLY A 109 -4.92 -20.87 16.39
#